data_AF-T1A8T5-F1
#
_entry.id   AF-T1A8T5-F1
#
_cell.length_a   1.000
_cell.length_b   1.000
_cell.length_c   1.000
_cell.angle_alpha   90.00
_cell.angle_beta   90.00
_cell.angle_gamma   90.00
#
_symmetry.space_group_name_H-M   'P 1'
#
loop_
_entity.id
_entity.type
_entity.pdbx_description
1 polymer ?
#
loop_
_entity_poly.entity_id
_entity_poly.type
_entity_poly.pdbx_seq_one_letter_code
_entity_poly.pdbx_strand_id
1 'polypeptide(L)'
;MSNIQALDDLILVQVDVTASSLAGRAQRGIDYKAENMPPKDILSGGVRHFCDPAVNRIFNTLRKQAEVECARVGISLLKGHAVPRQAAKALDEKLRDIGAKYRTAADELATKINGYYAEWEAKHPEWISVLSRDRPDPASIRAKYEFRHVLYRMRPVTDDLDDPLNEGFGVTHGSLLDAMLNDIAKTSQELIDERFDGRTVVTSTTVSNVAEMGAKLNSFAVIDPMVLPVARLIGEVTAKIGGSRSRERLSATDTTALRGLLSLLTQPQKVRKYGAGISAEHIDGVELQVEEAVSEDADKAIVAEPQPTPEVITAPVREARTAILF
;
A
#
# COMPACT_ATOMS: atom_id res chain seq x y z
N MET A 1 -10.69 -0.04 -26.53
CA MET A 1 -9.54 -0.65 -25.86
C MET A 1 -10.02 -1.92 -25.21
N SER A 2 -9.40 -3.06 -25.50
CA SER A 2 -9.79 -4.36 -24.95
C SER A 2 -9.52 -4.38 -23.44
N ASN A 3 -10.41 -4.96 -22.62
CA ASN A 3 -10.29 -5.01 -21.14
C ASN A 3 -8.90 -5.42 -20.64
N ILE A 4 -8.17 -6.25 -21.40
CA ILE A 4 -6.85 -6.75 -21.00
C ILE A 4 -5.76 -5.66 -21.06
N GLN A 5 -5.86 -4.66 -21.96
CA GLN A 5 -4.89 -3.56 -22.03
C GLN A 5 -4.91 -2.66 -20.79
N ALA A 6 -5.99 -2.65 -20.01
CA ALA A 6 -6.13 -1.74 -18.87
C ALA A 6 -5.32 -2.16 -17.63
N LEU A 7 -4.93 -3.44 -17.53
CA LEU A 7 -4.07 -3.92 -16.45
C LEU A 7 -2.60 -3.53 -16.62
N ASP A 8 -2.16 -3.19 -17.83
CA ASP A 8 -0.78 -2.74 -18.10
C ASP A 8 -0.44 -1.41 -17.41
N ASP A 9 -1.48 -0.66 -17.01
CA ASP A 9 -1.41 0.59 -16.28
C ASP A 9 -1.51 0.42 -14.76
N LEU A 10 -1.53 -0.83 -14.28
CA LEU A 10 -1.44 -1.15 -12.87
C LEU A 10 -0.02 -1.58 -12.47
N ILE A 11 0.39 -1.06 -11.33
CA ILE A 11 1.63 -1.41 -10.66
C ILE A 11 1.27 -2.26 -9.45
N LEU A 12 1.82 -3.47 -9.39
CA LEU A 12 1.72 -4.32 -8.21
C LEU A 12 2.79 -3.88 -7.21
N VAL A 13 2.33 -3.38 -6.06
CA VAL A 13 3.19 -2.97 -4.94
C VAL A 13 3.18 -4.04 -3.87
N GLN A 14 4.32 -4.65 -3.63
CA GLN A 14 4.51 -5.61 -2.53
C GLN A 14 5.37 -4.98 -1.45
N VAL A 15 4.87 -5.01 -0.21
CA VAL A 15 5.59 -4.53 0.97
C VAL A 15 5.99 -5.75 1.80
N ASP A 16 7.29 -5.93 1.99
CA ASP A 16 7.88 -6.97 2.81
C ASP A 16 8.51 -6.34 4.05
N VAL A 17 7.99 -6.72 5.22
CA VAL A 17 8.42 -6.19 6.51
C VAL A 17 8.72 -7.35 7.44
N THR A 18 9.97 -7.44 7.88
CA THR A 18 10.42 -8.43 8.85
C THR A 18 10.69 -7.74 10.19
N ALA A 19 10.36 -8.44 11.28
CA ALA A 19 10.60 -7.95 12.64
C ALA A 19 11.01 -9.11 13.54
N SER A 20 11.82 -8.83 14.56
CA SER A 20 12.06 -9.79 15.62
C SER A 20 10.84 -9.88 16.54
N SER A 21 10.48 -11.10 16.96
CA SER A 21 9.49 -11.31 18.03
C SER A 21 10.00 -10.86 19.39
N LEU A 22 11.31 -10.57 19.53
CA LEU A 22 12.01 -10.33 20.81
C LEU A 22 11.71 -11.44 21.84
N ALA A 23 11.48 -12.65 21.31
CA ALA A 23 11.04 -13.80 22.07
C ALA A 23 11.66 -15.07 21.50
N GLY A 24 11.85 -16.07 22.36
CA GLY A 24 12.41 -17.37 22.02
C GLY A 24 11.42 -18.50 22.30
N ARG A 25 11.73 -19.70 21.79
CA ARG A 25 10.96 -20.90 22.16
C ARG A 25 11.35 -21.31 23.59
N ALA A 26 10.37 -21.51 24.45
CA ALA A 26 10.60 -22.01 25.80
C ALA A 26 10.80 -23.53 25.80
N GLN A 27 11.67 -24.02 26.68
CA GLN A 27 11.98 -25.44 26.86
C GLN A 27 11.51 -25.93 28.23
N ARG A 28 10.61 -26.92 28.22
CA ARG A 28 10.11 -27.55 29.46
C ARG A 28 11.25 -28.25 30.21
N GLY A 29 11.29 -28.09 31.53
CA GLY A 29 12.32 -28.68 32.40
C GLY A 29 13.57 -27.79 32.56
N ILE A 30 13.77 -26.83 31.66
CA ILE A 30 14.87 -25.86 31.71
C ILE A 30 14.32 -24.46 32.03
N ASP A 31 13.41 -23.93 31.20
CA ASP A 31 12.81 -22.60 31.36
C ASP A 31 11.69 -22.56 32.40
N TYR A 32 11.00 -23.68 32.58
CA TYR A 32 9.86 -23.79 33.49
C TYR A 32 9.66 -25.24 33.93
N LYS A 33 9.19 -25.40 35.17
CA LYS A 33 8.77 -26.68 35.75
C LYS A 33 7.33 -26.55 36.24
N ALA A 34 6.64 -27.67 36.42
CA ALA A 34 5.25 -27.65 36.88
C ALA A 34 5.12 -27.02 38.27
N GLU A 35 6.15 -27.15 39.11
CA GLU A 35 6.16 -26.57 40.45
C GLU A 35 6.58 -25.09 40.49
N ASN A 36 7.28 -24.60 39.45
CA ASN A 36 7.77 -23.21 39.38
C ASN A 36 7.59 -22.65 37.96
N MET A 37 6.47 -21.96 37.75
CA MET A 37 6.05 -21.46 36.46
C MET A 37 6.32 -19.95 36.37
N PRO A 38 7.02 -19.46 35.32
CA PRO A 38 7.18 -18.03 35.09
C PRO A 38 5.82 -17.34 34.95
N PRO A 39 5.72 -16.06 35.33
CA PRO A 39 4.52 -15.28 35.07
C PRO A 39 4.24 -15.18 33.56
N LYS A 40 2.96 -14.95 33.22
CA LYS A 40 2.45 -15.05 31.85
C LYS A 40 3.07 -14.04 30.89
N ASP A 41 3.57 -12.93 31.40
CA ASP A 41 4.30 -11.89 30.67
C ASP A 41 5.70 -12.33 30.24
N ILE A 42 6.37 -13.19 31.02
CA ILE A 42 7.63 -13.82 30.65
C ILE A 42 7.41 -15.03 29.75
N LEU A 43 6.44 -15.89 30.10
CA LEU A 43 6.18 -17.13 29.37
C LEU A 43 4.70 -17.27 29.01
N SER A 44 4.40 -17.17 27.72
CA SER A 44 3.05 -17.32 27.18
C SER A 44 3.04 -18.33 26.04
N GLY A 45 2.24 -19.39 26.14
CA GLY A 45 2.03 -20.32 25.01
C GLY A 45 3.29 -21.04 24.51
N GLY A 46 4.27 -21.29 25.38
CA GLY A 46 5.55 -21.92 25.00
C GLY A 46 6.56 -20.96 24.35
N VAL A 47 6.31 -19.65 24.42
CA VAL A 47 7.20 -18.59 23.99
C VAL A 47 7.70 -17.83 25.22
N ARG A 48 9.01 -17.58 25.29
CA ARG A 48 9.66 -16.76 26.32
C ARG A 48 9.94 -15.36 25.78
N HIS A 49 9.51 -14.31 26.47
CA HIS A 49 9.73 -12.93 26.06
C HIS A 49 10.98 -12.37 26.74
N PHE A 50 11.95 -11.91 25.95
CA PHE A 50 13.24 -11.43 26.49
C PHE A 50 13.15 -10.00 27.04
N CYS A 51 12.17 -9.22 26.59
CA CYS A 51 11.85 -7.88 27.06
C CYS A 51 10.34 -7.64 26.97
N ASP A 52 9.90 -6.45 27.40
CA ASP A 52 8.51 -6.03 27.28
C ASP A 52 8.03 -6.09 25.80
N PRO A 53 6.96 -6.85 25.48
CA PRO A 53 6.38 -6.90 24.14
C PRO A 53 5.97 -5.53 23.57
N ALA A 54 5.72 -4.53 24.44
CA ALA A 54 5.39 -3.16 24.04
C ALA A 54 6.48 -2.50 23.20
N VAL A 55 7.75 -2.93 23.32
CA VAL A 55 8.87 -2.43 22.52
C VAL A 55 8.61 -2.62 21.02
N ASN A 56 7.90 -3.68 20.62
CA ASN A 56 7.59 -3.95 19.21
C ASN A 56 6.42 -3.12 18.64
N ARG A 57 5.72 -2.34 19.47
CA ARG A 57 4.51 -1.60 19.07
C ARG A 57 4.77 -0.58 17.95
N ILE A 58 5.92 0.08 17.98
CA ILE A 58 6.30 1.06 16.94
C ILE A 58 6.41 0.41 15.56
N PHE A 59 7.02 -0.77 15.47
CA PHE A 59 7.18 -1.49 14.20
C PHE A 59 5.84 -2.01 13.67
N ASN A 60 4.97 -2.51 14.55
CA ASN A 60 3.60 -2.90 14.17
C ASN A 60 2.80 -1.69 13.66
N THR A 61 3.00 -0.53 14.28
CA THR A 61 2.35 0.72 13.87
C THR A 61 2.84 1.18 12.49
N LEU A 62 4.15 1.18 12.26
CA LEU A 62 4.75 1.56 10.96
C LEU A 62 4.36 0.60 9.85
N ARG A 63 4.35 -0.72 10.13
CA ARG A 63 3.83 -1.73 9.20
C ARG A 63 2.38 -1.45 8.86
N LYS A 64 1.54 -1.20 9.87
CA LYS A 64 0.13 -0.92 9.65
C LYS A 64 -0.08 0.38 8.85
N GLN A 65 0.74 1.39 9.11
CA GLN A 65 0.74 2.63 8.31
C GLN A 65 1.05 2.34 6.85
N ALA A 66 2.08 1.54 6.53
CA ALA A 66 2.37 1.16 5.15
C ALA A 66 1.19 0.42 4.48
N GLU A 67 0.56 -0.51 5.19
CA GLU A 67 -0.64 -1.21 4.70
C GLU A 67 -1.80 -0.25 4.41
N VAL A 68 -2.04 0.72 5.30
CA VAL A 68 -3.09 1.75 5.12
C VAL A 68 -2.78 2.66 3.94
N GLU A 69 -1.53 3.09 3.77
CA GLU A 69 -1.12 3.93 2.65
C GLU A 69 -1.31 3.22 1.30
N CYS A 70 -1.00 1.93 1.23
CA CYS A 70 -1.26 1.09 0.05
C CYS A 70 -2.76 0.91 -0.20
N ALA A 71 -3.54 0.57 0.84
CA ALA A 71 -4.98 0.35 0.73
C ALA A 71 -5.77 1.62 0.36
N ARG A 72 -5.25 2.81 0.70
CA ARG A 72 -5.89 4.08 0.34
C ARG A 72 -5.91 4.31 -1.17
N VAL A 73 -4.86 3.94 -1.88
CA VAL A 73 -4.71 4.22 -3.32
C VAL A 73 -4.87 2.99 -4.21
N GLY A 74 -4.77 1.80 -3.64
CA GLY A 74 -4.81 0.53 -4.37
C GLY A 74 -5.81 -0.47 -3.81
N ILE A 75 -5.82 -1.65 -4.42
CA ILE A 75 -6.67 -2.78 -4.04
C ILE A 75 -5.80 -4.02 -3.84
N SER A 76 -6.11 -4.82 -2.83
CA SER A 76 -5.36 -6.04 -2.51
C SER A 76 -5.36 -7.01 -3.71
N LEU A 77 -4.17 -7.39 -4.18
CA LEU A 77 -3.98 -8.30 -5.29
C LEU A 77 -2.64 -9.04 -5.16
N LEU A 78 -2.61 -10.36 -5.38
CA LEU A 78 -1.38 -11.18 -5.43
C LEU A 78 -0.41 -10.92 -4.24
N LYS A 79 -0.93 -10.92 -3.01
CA LYS A 79 -0.19 -10.62 -1.76
C LYS A 79 0.44 -9.22 -1.70
N GLY A 80 0.03 -8.32 -2.60
CA GLY A 80 0.39 -6.91 -2.62
C GLY A 80 -0.85 -6.05 -2.87
N HIS A 81 -0.63 -4.86 -3.42
CA HIS A 81 -1.70 -3.96 -3.83
C HIS A 81 -1.52 -3.56 -5.29
N ALA A 82 -2.57 -3.72 -6.10
CA ALA A 82 -2.65 -3.14 -7.42
C ALA A 82 -2.94 -1.64 -7.29
N VAL A 83 -2.03 -0.82 -7.80
CA VAL A 83 -2.07 0.64 -7.71
C VAL A 83 -2.00 1.23 -9.11
N PRO A 84 -2.86 2.19 -9.46
CA PRO A 84 -2.78 2.89 -10.74
C PRO A 84 -1.42 3.57 -10.91
N ARG A 85 -0.85 3.48 -12.12
CA ARG A 85 0.50 3.99 -12.44
C ARG A 85 0.72 5.46 -12.03
N GLN A 86 -0.30 6.29 -12.17
CA GLN A 86 -0.26 7.70 -11.80
C GLN A 86 -0.06 7.92 -10.28
N ALA A 87 -0.61 7.03 -9.46
CA ALA A 87 -0.49 7.10 -7.99
C ALA A 87 0.77 6.39 -7.46
N ALA A 88 1.40 5.51 -8.25
CA ALA A 88 2.51 4.68 -7.82
C ALA A 88 3.73 5.47 -7.32
N LYS A 89 4.08 6.58 -7.99
CA LYS A 89 5.23 7.42 -7.58
C LYS A 89 5.01 8.06 -6.21
N ALA A 90 3.84 8.65 -6.00
CA ALA A 90 3.50 9.27 -4.72
C ALA A 90 3.43 8.22 -3.58
N LEU A 91 2.99 7.00 -3.89
CA LEU A 91 3.02 5.90 -2.91
C LEU A 91 4.45 5.44 -2.60
N ASP A 92 5.32 5.31 -3.60
CA ASP A 92 6.74 4.95 -3.42
C ASP A 92 7.44 5.93 -2.46
N GLU A 93 7.24 7.24 -2.65
CA GLU A 93 7.78 8.27 -1.77
C GLU A 93 7.33 8.08 -0.31
N LYS A 94 6.03 7.85 -0.07
CA LYS A 94 5.50 7.62 1.27
C LYS A 94 6.01 6.32 1.90
N LEU A 95 6.13 5.25 1.13
CA LEU A 95 6.66 3.97 1.60
C LEU A 95 8.15 4.08 1.94
N ARG A 96 8.92 4.85 1.17
CA ARG A 96 10.33 5.16 1.50
C ARG A 96 10.45 5.92 2.81
N ASP A 97 9.59 6.89 3.06
CA ASP A 97 9.57 7.64 4.33
C ASP A 97 9.24 6.74 5.51
N ILE A 98 8.23 5.86 5.37
CA ILE A 98 7.89 4.86 6.40
C ILE A 98 9.05 3.89 6.62
N GLY A 99 9.67 3.40 5.54
CA GLY A 99 10.83 2.52 5.61
C GLY A 99 12.07 3.18 6.24
N ALA A 100 12.27 4.49 6.04
CA ALA A 100 13.32 5.25 6.72
C ALA A 100 13.04 5.35 8.23
N LYS A 101 11.81 5.66 8.63
CA LYS A 101 11.38 5.66 10.04
C LYS A 101 11.54 4.28 10.68
N TYR A 102 11.20 3.22 9.95
CA TYR A 102 11.35 1.84 10.40
C TYR A 102 12.80 1.47 10.68
N ARG A 103 13.71 1.79 9.74
CA ARG A 103 15.14 1.54 9.90
C ARG A 103 15.74 2.35 11.04
N THR A 104 15.36 3.62 11.17
CA THR A 104 15.79 4.48 12.29
C THR A 104 15.35 3.90 13.64
N ALA A 105 14.08 3.49 13.75
CA ALA A 105 13.57 2.85 14.97
C ALA A 105 14.29 1.53 15.27
N ALA A 106 14.71 0.77 14.25
CA ALA A 106 15.48 -0.45 14.42
C ALA A 106 16.91 -0.17 14.90
N ASP A 107 17.57 0.86 14.36
CA ASP A 107 18.90 1.31 14.81
C ASP A 107 18.86 1.77 16.28
N GLU A 108 17.82 2.53 16.65
CA GLU A 108 17.58 2.95 18.03
C GLU A 108 17.31 1.77 18.96
N LEU A 109 16.46 0.83 18.53
CA LEU A 109 16.17 -0.38 19.29
C LEU A 109 17.45 -1.15 19.58
N ALA A 110 18.29 -1.39 18.56
CA ALA A 110 19.54 -2.10 18.71
C ALA A 110 20.47 -1.41 19.73
N THR A 111 20.52 -0.08 19.72
CA THR A 111 21.33 0.68 20.69
C THR A 111 20.78 0.59 22.11
N LYS A 112 19.46 0.58 22.28
CA LYS A 112 18.77 0.63 23.59
C LYS A 112 18.41 -0.74 24.16
N ILE A 113 18.54 -1.83 23.38
CA ILE A 113 18.01 -3.15 23.76
C ILE A 113 18.59 -3.68 25.07
N ASN A 114 19.89 -3.48 25.32
CA ASN A 114 20.51 -3.93 26.56
C ASN A 114 19.90 -3.23 27.79
N GLY A 115 19.48 -1.96 27.64
CA GLY A 115 18.72 -1.25 28.66
C GLY A 115 17.35 -1.88 28.89
N TYR A 116 16.61 -2.19 27.81
CA TYR A 116 15.31 -2.88 27.92
C TYR A 116 15.43 -4.26 28.57
N TYR A 117 16.52 -4.98 28.31
CA TYR A 117 16.80 -6.25 28.98
C TYR A 117 17.05 -6.07 30.48
N ALA A 118 17.88 -5.10 30.87
CA ALA A 118 18.15 -4.83 32.29
C ALA A 118 16.88 -4.36 33.04
N GLU A 119 16.05 -3.51 32.42
CA GLU A 119 14.77 -3.09 32.99
C GLU A 119 13.80 -4.26 33.16
N TRP A 120 13.76 -5.18 32.20
CA TRP A 120 12.91 -6.37 32.26
C TRP A 120 13.36 -7.35 33.34
N GLU A 121 14.67 -7.54 33.49
CA GLU A 121 15.27 -8.33 34.57
C GLU A 121 15.01 -7.71 35.95
N ALA A 122 15.09 -6.39 36.08
CA ALA A 122 14.79 -5.69 37.33
C ALA A 122 13.34 -5.84 37.78
N LYS A 123 12.39 -5.96 36.84
CA LYS A 123 10.98 -6.26 37.13
C LYS A 123 10.76 -7.73 37.53
N HIS A 124 11.64 -8.63 37.11
CA HIS A 124 11.51 -10.07 37.30
C HIS A 124 12.80 -10.73 37.81
N PRO A 125 13.29 -10.36 39.02
CA PRO A 125 14.59 -10.79 39.52
C PRO A 125 14.70 -12.31 39.71
N GLU A 126 13.59 -12.99 40.01
CA GLU A 126 13.54 -14.44 40.18
C GLU A 126 13.74 -15.22 38.85
N TRP A 127 13.60 -14.55 37.71
CA TRP A 127 13.57 -15.17 36.38
C TRP A 127 14.74 -14.77 35.48
N ILE A 128 15.76 -14.09 36.01
CA ILE A 128 16.93 -13.60 35.26
C ILE A 128 17.62 -14.72 34.46
N SER A 129 17.76 -15.92 35.03
CA SER A 129 18.39 -17.06 34.37
C SER A 129 17.62 -17.54 33.12
N VAL A 130 16.29 -17.40 33.13
CA VAL A 130 15.42 -17.71 32.00
C VAL A 130 15.47 -16.61 30.94
N LEU A 131 15.50 -15.34 31.39
CA LEU A 131 15.49 -14.16 30.51
C LEU A 131 16.81 -13.93 29.76
N SER A 132 17.95 -14.33 30.35
CA SER A 132 19.29 -14.12 29.79
C SER A 132 19.72 -15.22 28.81
N ARG A 133 19.12 -16.41 28.88
CA ARG A 133 19.54 -17.57 28.08
C ARG A 133 19.15 -17.44 26.61
N ASP A 134 20.13 -17.70 25.72
CA ASP A 134 20.03 -17.59 24.26
C ASP A 134 19.43 -16.24 23.79
N ARG A 135 19.63 -15.21 24.60
CA ARG A 135 19.18 -13.86 24.29
C ARG A 135 19.94 -13.35 23.06
N PRO A 136 19.25 -12.83 22.04
CA PRO A 136 19.91 -12.27 20.87
C PRO A 136 20.75 -11.04 21.23
N ASP A 137 21.92 -10.89 20.60
CA ASP A 137 22.73 -9.69 20.72
C ASP A 137 22.14 -8.52 19.88
N PRO A 138 22.52 -7.27 20.16
CA PRO A 138 22.04 -6.09 19.43
C PRO A 138 22.14 -6.18 17.90
N ALA A 139 23.23 -6.73 17.36
CA ALA A 139 23.44 -6.82 15.91
C ALA A 139 22.52 -7.88 15.30
N SER A 140 22.39 -9.04 15.95
CA SER A 140 21.42 -10.07 15.55
C SER A 140 19.98 -9.59 15.57
N ILE A 141 19.63 -8.73 16.53
CA ILE A 141 18.29 -8.11 16.60
C ILE A 141 18.11 -7.17 15.44
N ARG A 142 19.08 -6.27 15.22
CA ARG A 142 19.00 -5.26 14.16
C ARG A 142 18.78 -5.88 12.78
N ALA A 143 19.46 -6.99 12.50
CA ALA A 143 19.37 -7.71 11.22
C ALA A 143 17.97 -8.29 10.96
N LYS A 144 17.15 -8.53 11.99
CA LYS A 144 15.78 -9.06 11.84
C LYS A 144 14.73 -8.01 11.50
N TYR A 145 15.09 -6.73 11.55
CA TYR A 145 14.19 -5.63 11.23
C TYR A 145 14.55 -5.07 9.85
N GLU A 146 13.87 -5.57 8.82
CA GLU A 146 13.98 -5.05 7.47
C GLU A 146 12.63 -4.52 6.98
N PHE A 147 12.69 -3.45 6.21
CA PHE A 147 11.56 -2.90 5.48
C PHE A 147 11.94 -2.77 4.02
N ARG A 148 11.20 -3.44 3.14
CA ARG A 148 11.41 -3.41 1.70
C ARG A 148 10.06 -3.28 1.01
N HIS A 149 10.02 -2.54 -0.08
CA HIS A 149 8.90 -2.56 -0.99
C HIS A 149 9.41 -2.66 -2.43
N VAL A 150 8.67 -3.39 -3.25
CA VAL A 150 9.01 -3.64 -4.65
C VAL A 150 7.79 -3.33 -5.50
N LEU A 151 8.03 -2.66 -6.63
CA LEU A 151 7.01 -2.29 -7.60
C LEU A 151 7.22 -3.15 -8.85
N TYR A 152 6.19 -3.88 -9.24
CA TYR A 152 6.18 -4.68 -10.47
C TYR A 152 5.17 -4.11 -11.45
N ARG A 153 5.53 -4.04 -12.73
CA ARG A 153 4.56 -3.78 -13.79
C ARG A 153 3.90 -5.11 -14.17
N MET A 154 2.57 -5.15 -14.11
CA MET A 154 1.81 -6.30 -14.60
C MET A 154 1.65 -6.17 -16.12
N ARG A 155 1.85 -7.28 -16.84
CA ARG A 155 1.61 -7.39 -18.28
C ARG A 155 1.09 -8.79 -18.61
N PRO A 156 0.31 -8.96 -19.68
CA PRO A 156 -0.01 -10.28 -20.21
C PRO A 156 1.28 -11.03 -20.61
N VAL A 157 1.19 -12.36 -20.66
CA VAL A 157 2.32 -13.24 -21.00
C VAL A 157 2.70 -13.07 -22.47
N THR A 158 1.69 -12.92 -23.32
CA THR A 158 1.84 -12.68 -24.77
C THR A 158 1.08 -11.42 -25.19
N ASP A 159 1.51 -10.78 -26.28
CA ASP A 159 0.82 -9.60 -26.81
C ASP A 159 -0.54 -9.93 -27.45
N ASP A 160 -0.76 -11.21 -27.80
CA ASP A 160 -2.05 -11.71 -28.25
C ASP A 160 -3.00 -11.89 -27.05
N LEU A 161 -3.94 -10.97 -26.90
CA LEU A 161 -4.86 -10.92 -25.76
C LEU A 161 -5.80 -12.12 -25.68
N ASP A 162 -6.06 -12.79 -26.80
CA ASP A 162 -6.94 -13.96 -26.88
C ASP A 162 -6.17 -15.29 -26.69
N ASP A 163 -4.85 -15.23 -26.49
CA ASP A 163 -4.01 -16.39 -26.20
C ASP A 163 -4.47 -17.06 -24.88
N PRO A 164 -4.68 -18.38 -24.85
CA PRO A 164 -5.01 -19.12 -23.63
C PRO A 164 -4.03 -18.90 -22.47
N LEU A 165 -2.77 -18.55 -22.74
CA LEU A 165 -1.78 -18.20 -21.70
C LEU A 165 -2.18 -16.93 -20.91
N ASN A 166 -3.02 -16.08 -21.48
CA ASN A 166 -3.53 -14.85 -20.85
C ASN A 166 -4.84 -15.05 -20.08
N GLU A 167 -5.43 -16.25 -20.06
CA GLU A 167 -6.72 -16.52 -19.37
C GLU A 167 -6.68 -16.08 -17.89
N GLY A 168 -5.63 -16.46 -17.16
CA GLY A 168 -5.47 -16.09 -15.75
C GLY A 168 -5.34 -14.58 -15.52
N PHE A 169 -4.82 -13.84 -16.50
CA PHE A 169 -4.72 -12.39 -16.46
C PHE A 169 -6.10 -11.73 -16.64
N GLY A 170 -6.94 -12.27 -17.55
CA GLY A 170 -8.34 -11.86 -17.72
C GLY A 170 -9.19 -12.14 -16.48
N VAL A 171 -9.04 -13.31 -15.84
CA VAL A 171 -9.72 -13.61 -14.57
C VAL A 171 -9.28 -12.64 -13.46
N THR A 172 -7.97 -12.34 -13.41
CA THR A 172 -7.42 -11.37 -12.46
C THR A 172 -8.00 -9.97 -12.68
N HIS A 173 -8.21 -9.56 -13.93
CA HIS A 173 -8.89 -8.30 -14.27
C HIS A 173 -10.27 -8.20 -13.64
N GLY A 174 -11.13 -9.19 -13.91
CA GLY A 174 -12.51 -9.21 -13.41
C GLY A 174 -12.55 -9.21 -11.88
N SER A 175 -11.74 -10.07 -11.26
CA SER A 175 -11.61 -10.13 -9.80
C SER A 175 -11.12 -8.82 -9.18
N LEU A 176 -10.25 -8.07 -9.87
CA LEU A 176 -9.74 -6.81 -9.37
C LEU A 176 -10.82 -5.72 -9.37
N LEU A 177 -11.61 -5.66 -10.43
CA LEU A 177 -12.74 -4.72 -10.53
C LEU A 177 -13.76 -4.98 -9.41
N ASP A 178 -14.15 -6.24 -9.22
CA ASP A 178 -15.07 -6.63 -8.15
C ASP A 178 -14.50 -6.32 -6.77
N ALA A 179 -13.21 -6.61 -6.54
CA ALA A 179 -12.53 -6.29 -5.29
C ALA A 179 -12.53 -4.78 -5.02
N MET A 180 -12.30 -3.95 -6.04
CA MET A 180 -12.34 -2.50 -5.93
C MET A 180 -13.71 -1.98 -5.53
N LEU A 181 -14.75 -2.38 -6.25
CA LEU A 181 -16.11 -1.90 -5.98
C LEU A 181 -16.60 -2.38 -4.61
N ASN A 182 -16.25 -3.60 -4.20
CA ASN A 182 -16.57 -4.12 -2.88
C ASN A 182 -15.82 -3.39 -1.76
N ASP A 183 -14.56 -3.02 -1.96
CA ASP A 183 -13.78 -2.24 -1.00
C ASP A 183 -14.38 -0.85 -0.77
N ILE A 184 -14.80 -0.18 -1.84
CA ILE A 184 -15.47 1.13 -1.77
C ILE A 184 -16.85 1.01 -1.14
N ALA A 185 -17.61 -0.03 -1.50
CA ALA A 185 -18.92 -0.29 -0.91
C ALA A 185 -18.81 -0.53 0.60
N LYS A 186 -17.84 -1.33 1.03
CA LYS A 186 -17.56 -1.59 2.44
C LYS A 186 -17.17 -0.31 3.18
N THR A 187 -16.21 0.45 2.64
CA THR A 187 -15.76 1.72 3.22
C THR A 187 -16.91 2.73 3.33
N SER A 188 -17.79 2.75 2.33
CA SER A 188 -18.97 3.62 2.31
C SER A 188 -19.98 3.22 3.39
N GLN A 189 -20.22 1.91 3.57
CA GLN A 189 -21.12 1.40 4.59
C GLN A 189 -20.59 1.69 6.00
N GLU A 190 -19.31 1.42 6.25
CA GLU A 190 -18.66 1.74 7.53
C GLU A 190 -18.77 3.24 7.85
N LEU A 191 -18.57 4.12 6.85
CA LEU A 191 -18.71 5.55 7.06
C LEU A 191 -20.16 5.97 7.35
N ILE A 192 -21.15 5.35 6.72
CA ILE A 192 -22.58 5.56 7.02
C ILE A 192 -22.85 5.17 8.48
N ASP A 193 -22.46 3.97 8.87
CA ASP A 193 -22.74 3.41 10.20
C ASP A 193 -22.08 4.25 11.30
N GLU A 194 -20.82 4.66 11.11
CA GLU A 194 -20.08 5.43 12.12
C GLU A 194 -20.49 6.90 12.24
N ARG A 195 -20.87 7.53 11.11
CA ARG A 195 -21.00 9.00 11.02
C ARG A 195 -22.40 9.49 10.76
N PHE A 196 -23.26 8.68 10.13
CA PHE A 196 -24.58 9.11 9.71
C PHE A 196 -25.70 8.44 10.52
N ASP A 197 -25.46 7.29 11.14
CA ASP A 197 -26.49 6.61 11.94
C ASP A 197 -26.94 7.49 13.13
N GLY A 198 -28.26 7.67 13.24
CA GLY A 198 -28.90 8.54 14.23
C GLY A 198 -28.55 10.04 14.15
N ARG A 199 -27.81 10.51 13.12
CA ARG A 199 -27.33 11.90 13.01
C ARG A 199 -27.94 12.64 11.83
N THR A 200 -28.33 13.88 12.06
CA THR A 200 -28.88 14.80 11.04
C THR A 200 -27.82 15.66 10.38
N VAL A 201 -26.66 15.83 11.03
CA VAL A 201 -25.55 16.66 10.56
C VAL A 201 -24.23 15.94 10.82
N VAL A 202 -23.35 15.98 9.81
CA VAL A 202 -21.97 15.47 9.92
C VAL A 202 -20.96 16.61 9.86
N THR A 203 -19.70 16.28 10.12
CA THR A 203 -18.59 17.23 10.11
C THR A 203 -17.93 17.32 8.74
N SER A 204 -17.29 18.46 8.45
CA SER A 204 -16.57 18.72 7.19
C SER A 204 -15.48 17.69 6.85
N THR A 205 -14.94 16.96 7.83
CA THR A 205 -13.99 15.85 7.59
C THR A 205 -14.60 14.70 6.81
N THR A 206 -15.92 14.51 6.87
CA THR A 206 -16.62 13.48 6.08
C THR A 206 -16.55 13.78 4.58
N VAL A 207 -16.47 15.06 4.19
CA VAL A 207 -16.30 15.47 2.78
C VAL A 207 -15.00 14.92 2.22
N SER A 208 -13.89 15.02 2.98
CA SER A 208 -12.59 14.49 2.57
C SER A 208 -12.62 12.99 2.35
N ASN A 209 -13.26 12.22 3.25
CA ASN A 209 -13.38 10.76 3.09
C ASN A 209 -14.16 10.38 1.82
N VAL A 210 -15.25 11.09 1.53
CA VAL A 210 -16.06 10.87 0.31
C VAL A 210 -15.26 11.27 -0.94
N ALA A 211 -14.52 12.38 -0.89
CA ALA A 211 -13.64 12.81 -1.98
C ALA A 211 -12.52 11.80 -2.25
N GLU A 212 -11.92 11.21 -1.22
CA GLU A 212 -10.91 10.16 -1.35
C GLU A 212 -11.49 8.90 -2.04
N MET A 213 -12.73 8.51 -1.73
CA MET A 213 -13.40 7.40 -2.43
C MET A 213 -13.64 7.72 -3.91
N GLY A 214 -14.07 8.94 -4.22
CA GLY A 214 -14.24 9.40 -5.61
C GLY A 214 -12.91 9.42 -6.38
N ALA A 215 -11.83 9.91 -5.75
CA ALA A 215 -10.49 9.91 -6.33
C ALA A 215 -9.99 8.48 -6.56
N LYS A 216 -10.27 7.56 -5.63
CA LYS A 216 -9.94 6.13 -5.79
C LYS A 216 -10.69 5.54 -6.99
N LEU A 217 -12.00 5.74 -7.11
CA LEU A 217 -12.76 5.32 -8.31
C LEU A 217 -12.17 5.89 -9.61
N ASN A 218 -11.89 7.19 -9.63
CA ASN A 218 -11.33 7.86 -10.80
C ASN A 218 -9.98 7.24 -11.22
N SER A 219 -9.13 6.89 -10.26
CA SER A 219 -7.82 6.31 -10.53
C SER A 219 -7.89 4.92 -11.19
N PHE A 220 -9.01 4.22 -11.04
CA PHE A 220 -9.28 2.92 -11.66
C PHE A 220 -10.18 3.01 -12.90
N ALA A 221 -10.57 4.21 -13.34
CA ALA A 221 -11.40 4.39 -14.53
C ALA A 221 -10.72 3.90 -15.83
N VAL A 222 -9.40 3.74 -15.83
CA VAL A 222 -8.64 3.10 -16.92
C VAL A 222 -9.07 1.64 -17.10
N ILE A 223 -9.43 0.96 -16.00
CA ILE A 223 -9.82 -0.46 -15.94
C ILE A 223 -11.30 -0.64 -16.24
N ASP A 224 -12.15 0.22 -15.66
CA ASP A 224 -13.57 0.25 -15.98
C ASP A 224 -14.06 1.69 -16.17
N PRO A 225 -14.17 2.16 -17.42
CA PRO A 225 -14.67 3.50 -17.72
C PRO A 225 -16.06 3.78 -17.13
N MET A 226 -16.86 2.74 -16.84
CA MET A 226 -18.20 2.90 -16.27
C MET A 226 -18.20 3.50 -14.86
N VAL A 227 -17.08 3.50 -14.14
CA VAL A 227 -17.02 4.15 -12.82
C VAL A 227 -16.79 5.66 -12.90
N LEU A 228 -16.36 6.16 -14.05
CA LEU A 228 -15.96 7.56 -14.24
C LEU A 228 -17.08 8.57 -13.96
N PRO A 229 -18.34 8.36 -14.41
CA PRO A 229 -19.41 9.33 -14.16
C PRO A 229 -19.72 9.49 -12.67
N VAL A 230 -19.70 8.40 -11.90
CA VAL A 230 -19.89 8.43 -10.45
C VAL A 230 -18.71 9.13 -9.77
N ALA A 231 -17.49 8.85 -10.21
CA ALA A 231 -16.29 9.50 -9.67
C ALA A 231 -16.32 11.03 -9.88
N ARG A 232 -16.74 11.50 -11.08
CA ARG A 232 -16.92 12.92 -11.39
C ARG A 232 -18.00 13.57 -10.52
N LEU A 233 -19.17 12.93 -10.42
CA LEU A 233 -20.27 13.41 -9.57
C LEU A 233 -19.82 13.60 -8.11
N ILE A 234 -19.06 12.64 -7.58
CA ILE A 234 -18.49 12.76 -6.22
C ILE A 234 -17.53 13.95 -6.13
N GLY A 235 -16.64 14.11 -7.11
CA GLY A 235 -15.72 15.24 -7.18
C GLY A 235 -16.44 16.60 -7.19
N GLU A 236 -17.48 16.74 -8.02
CA GLU A 236 -18.27 17.96 -8.13
C GLU A 236 -19.02 18.30 -6.82
N VAL A 237 -19.71 17.30 -6.23
CA VAL A 237 -20.46 17.51 -4.98
C VAL A 237 -19.52 17.85 -3.83
N THR A 238 -18.41 17.12 -3.69
CA THR A 238 -17.45 17.38 -2.60
C THR A 238 -16.72 18.71 -2.76
N ALA A 239 -16.41 19.12 -3.99
CA ALA A 239 -15.85 20.44 -4.28
C ALA A 239 -16.85 21.57 -3.96
N LYS A 240 -18.13 21.39 -4.30
CA LYS A 240 -19.20 22.37 -4.04
C LYS A 240 -19.47 22.58 -2.56
N ILE A 241 -19.47 21.50 -1.77
CA ILE A 241 -19.66 21.58 -0.31
C ILE A 241 -18.45 22.27 0.34
N GLY A 242 -17.25 22.05 -0.19
CA GLY A 242 -16.00 22.54 0.37
C GLY A 242 -15.51 21.65 1.52
N GLY A 243 -14.24 21.26 1.44
CA GLY A 243 -13.58 20.44 2.46
C GLY A 243 -12.65 21.27 3.32
N SER A 244 -13.16 21.92 4.36
CA SER A 244 -12.29 22.52 5.39
C SER A 244 -11.94 21.47 6.44
N ARG A 245 -10.67 21.36 6.85
CA ARG A 245 -10.26 20.54 8.01
C ARG A 245 -10.72 21.14 9.36
N SER A 246 -11.64 22.11 9.34
CA SER A 246 -12.15 22.86 10.49
C SER A 246 -13.06 22.05 11.44
N ARG A 247 -13.40 20.78 11.15
CA ARG A 247 -14.42 19.99 11.89
C ARG A 247 -15.76 20.72 12.04
N GLU A 248 -16.04 21.68 11.16
CA GLU A 248 -17.30 22.42 11.16
C GLU A 248 -18.46 21.50 10.80
N ARG A 249 -19.64 21.82 11.33
CA ARG A 249 -20.89 21.11 11.03
C ARG A 249 -21.39 21.52 9.66
N LEU A 250 -21.70 20.53 8.82
CA LEU A 250 -22.27 20.76 7.50
C LEU A 250 -23.75 21.16 7.59
N SER A 251 -24.30 21.70 6.50
CA SER A 251 -25.74 21.90 6.42
C SER A 251 -26.48 20.54 6.34
N ALA A 252 -27.78 20.52 6.67
CA ALA A 252 -28.60 19.32 6.51
C ALA A 252 -28.68 18.89 5.02
N THR A 253 -28.68 19.86 4.11
CA THR A 253 -28.67 19.63 2.65
C THR A 253 -27.38 18.92 2.21
N ASP A 254 -26.22 19.43 2.64
CA ASP A 254 -24.92 18.83 2.30
C ASP A 254 -24.77 17.44 2.91
N THR A 255 -25.23 17.28 4.16
CA THR A 255 -25.25 15.98 4.84
C THR A 255 -26.11 14.96 4.08
N THR A 256 -27.27 15.39 3.57
CA THR A 256 -28.16 14.54 2.77
C THR A 256 -27.54 14.18 1.43
N ALA A 257 -26.88 15.13 0.75
CA ALA A 257 -26.18 14.89 -0.50
C ALA A 257 -25.06 13.83 -0.33
N LEU A 258 -24.22 13.98 0.70
CA LEU A 258 -23.17 13.01 1.00
C LEU A 258 -23.72 11.63 1.33
N ARG A 259 -24.82 11.56 2.11
CA ARG A 259 -25.49 10.29 2.40
C ARG A 259 -26.03 9.63 1.14
N GLY A 260 -26.60 10.41 0.22
CA GLY A 260 -27.07 9.91 -1.08
C GLY A 260 -25.94 9.29 -1.92
N LEU A 261 -24.79 9.98 -2.01
CA LEU A 261 -23.61 9.46 -2.70
C LEU A 261 -23.07 8.18 -2.05
N LEU A 262 -22.92 8.16 -0.73
CA LEU A 262 -22.48 6.97 -0.01
C LEU A 262 -23.45 5.80 -0.22
N SER A 263 -24.76 6.05 -0.22
CA SER A 263 -25.77 5.02 -0.47
C SER A 263 -25.75 4.47 -1.90
N LEU A 264 -25.26 5.25 -2.87
CA LEU A 264 -24.99 4.77 -4.22
C LEU A 264 -23.73 3.88 -4.22
N LEU A 265 -22.67 4.31 -3.54
CA LEU A 265 -21.40 3.60 -3.46
C LEU A 265 -21.49 2.26 -2.72
N THR A 266 -22.41 2.09 -1.78
CA THR A 266 -22.66 0.78 -1.14
C THR A 266 -23.18 -0.29 -2.11
N GLN A 267 -23.55 0.09 -3.34
CA GLN A 267 -24.15 -0.80 -4.33
C GLN A 267 -23.30 -0.84 -5.61
N PRO A 268 -22.27 -1.72 -5.68
CA PRO A 268 -21.37 -1.88 -6.82
C PRO A 268 -22.08 -1.91 -8.18
N GLN A 269 -23.18 -2.66 -8.27
CA GLN A 269 -23.95 -2.81 -9.50
C GLN A 269 -24.61 -1.49 -9.94
N LYS A 270 -25.05 -0.66 -8.99
CA LYS A 270 -25.66 0.63 -9.31
C LYS A 270 -24.63 1.64 -9.78
N VAL A 271 -23.42 1.63 -9.21
CA VAL A 271 -22.31 2.47 -9.66
C VAL A 271 -22.05 2.24 -11.15
N ARG A 272 -21.92 0.98 -11.57
CA ARG A 272 -21.70 0.63 -12.98
C ARG A 272 -22.91 0.94 -13.87
N LYS A 273 -24.12 0.61 -13.43
CA LYS A 273 -25.36 0.91 -14.19
C LYS A 273 -25.57 2.41 -14.41
N TYR A 274 -25.27 3.22 -13.41
CA TYR A 274 -25.33 4.68 -13.53
C TYR A 274 -24.37 5.18 -14.61
N GLY A 275 -23.14 4.66 -14.63
CA GLY A 275 -22.18 4.97 -15.69
C GLY A 275 -22.61 4.52 -17.08
N ALA A 276 -23.20 3.33 -17.19
CA ALA A 276 -23.74 2.81 -18.44
C ALA A 276 -24.91 3.66 -18.97
N GLY A 277 -25.81 4.10 -18.07
CA GLY A 277 -26.93 4.98 -18.42
C GLY A 277 -26.48 6.33 -18.96
N ILE A 278 -25.53 6.98 -18.29
CA ILE A 278 -24.96 8.26 -18.77
C ILE A 278 -24.22 8.08 -20.09
N SER A 279 -23.53 6.96 -20.28
CA SER A 279 -22.84 6.66 -21.54
C SER A 279 -23.84 6.45 -22.69
N ALA A 280 -25.00 5.84 -22.42
CA ALA A 280 -26.08 5.68 -23.39
C ALA A 280 -26.78 7.00 -23.71
N GLU A 281 -27.02 7.85 -22.71
CA GLU A 281 -27.62 9.19 -22.89
C GLU A 281 -26.72 10.13 -23.72
N HIS A 282 -25.38 10.02 -23.58
CA HIS A 282 -24.43 10.77 -24.42
C HIS A 282 -24.34 10.23 -25.87
N ILE A 283 -24.75 8.99 -26.14
CA ILE A 283 -24.81 8.44 -27.51
C ILE A 283 -26.07 8.94 -28.25
N ASP A 284 -27.16 9.20 -27.53
CA ASP A 284 -28.41 9.76 -28.10
C ASP A 284 -28.48 11.29 -28.08
N GLY A 285 -27.52 11.96 -27.43
CA GLY A 285 -27.50 13.42 -27.30
C GLY A 285 -26.08 13.97 -27.29
N VAL A 286 -25.69 14.54 -28.43
CA VAL A 286 -24.46 15.34 -28.68
C VAL A 286 -23.21 14.51 -29.00
N GLU A 287 -22.92 14.45 -30.31
CA GLU A 287 -21.57 14.23 -30.86
C GLU A 287 -20.65 15.34 -30.32
N LEU A 288 -19.93 15.06 -29.23
CA LEU A 288 -18.82 15.90 -28.79
C LEU A 288 -17.68 15.71 -29.78
N GLN A 289 -17.55 16.66 -30.70
CA GLN A 289 -16.35 16.82 -31.52
C GLN A 289 -15.15 16.94 -30.58
N VAL A 290 -14.36 15.88 -30.50
CA VAL A 290 -13.02 15.95 -29.96
C VAL A 290 -12.20 16.67 -31.02
N GLU A 291 -12.01 17.99 -30.87
CA GLU A 291 -10.96 18.71 -31.60
C GLU A 291 -9.62 18.09 -31.19
N GLU A 292 -9.16 17.17 -32.01
CA GLU A 292 -7.77 16.74 -32.05
C GLU A 292 -6.97 17.94 -32.54
N ALA A 293 -6.33 18.67 -31.61
CA ALA A 293 -5.32 19.65 -31.93
C ALA A 293 -4.07 18.91 -32.44
N VAL A 294 -4.10 18.51 -33.71
CA VAL A 294 -2.94 18.03 -34.45
C VAL A 294 -2.12 19.27 -34.83
N SER A 295 -1.00 19.48 -34.13
CA SER A 295 0.06 20.35 -34.63
C SER A 295 0.92 19.55 -35.61
N GLU A 296 0.50 19.51 -36.87
CA GLU A 296 1.38 19.22 -37.99
C GLU A 296 2.07 20.53 -38.38
N ASP A 297 3.36 20.64 -38.11
CA ASP A 297 4.26 21.05 -39.18
C ASP A 297 5.74 20.71 -38.89
N ALA A 298 6.36 20.22 -39.96
CA ALA A 298 7.78 20.13 -40.25
C ALA A 298 8.56 18.90 -39.73
N ASP A 299 8.28 17.75 -40.32
CA ASP A 299 9.33 16.81 -40.72
C ASP A 299 9.78 17.13 -42.16
N LYS A 300 11.01 17.66 -42.30
CA LYS A 300 11.83 17.51 -43.51
C LYS A 300 13.30 17.34 -43.12
N ALA A 301 13.65 16.07 -42.95
CA ALA A 301 14.83 15.39 -43.52
C ALA A 301 16.21 16.06 -43.41
N ILE A 302 17.09 15.43 -42.61
CA ILE A 302 18.47 15.15 -43.03
C ILE A 302 18.78 13.68 -42.70
N VAL A 303 18.91 12.87 -43.76
CA VAL A 303 19.55 11.56 -43.72
C VAL A 303 21.04 11.76 -43.47
N ALA A 304 21.58 11.12 -42.43
CA ALA A 304 23.02 10.92 -42.28
C ALA A 304 23.27 9.51 -41.72
N GLU A 305 24.08 8.75 -42.45
CA GLU A 305 24.54 7.39 -42.10
C GLU A 305 25.18 7.30 -40.70
N PRO A 306 25.12 6.12 -40.05
CA PRO A 306 25.75 5.91 -38.76
C PRO A 306 27.29 5.89 -38.86
N GLN A 307 27.93 6.84 -38.19
CA GLN A 307 29.37 6.83 -37.93
C GLN A 307 29.70 5.91 -36.73
N PRO A 308 30.87 5.24 -36.73
CA PRO A 308 31.21 4.17 -35.80
C PRO A 308 31.53 4.68 -34.38
N THR A 309 31.21 3.84 -33.40
CA THR A 309 31.51 3.97 -31.96
C THR A 309 33.02 4.10 -31.70
N PRO A 310 33.49 5.01 -30.82
CA PRO A 310 34.88 4.99 -30.37
C PRO A 310 35.10 3.89 -29.33
N GLU A 311 36.22 3.18 -29.50
CA GLU A 311 36.76 2.13 -28.63
C GLU A 311 36.97 2.60 -27.18
N VAL A 312 36.60 1.72 -26.25
CA VAL A 312 36.94 1.81 -24.83
C VAL A 312 38.42 1.45 -24.67
N ILE A 313 39.26 2.45 -24.39
CA ILE A 313 40.65 2.25 -23.97
C ILE A 313 40.64 1.74 -22.52
N THR A 314 40.93 0.46 -22.33
CA THR A 314 41.23 -0.14 -21.03
C THR A 314 42.67 0.19 -20.62
N ALA A 315 42.84 0.75 -19.42
CA ALA A 315 44.15 0.99 -18.82
C ALA A 315 44.82 -0.33 -18.39
N PRO A 316 46.15 -0.48 -18.48
CA PRO A 316 46.83 -1.74 -18.21
C PRO A 316 46.98 -1.99 -16.70
N VAL A 317 46.71 -3.24 -16.32
CA VAL A 317 46.96 -3.83 -14.99
C VAL A 317 48.48 -3.89 -14.76
N ARG A 318 48.95 -3.32 -13.64
CA ARG A 318 50.36 -3.32 -13.24
C ARG A 318 50.64 -4.63 -12.48
N GLU A 319 51.35 -5.56 -13.12
CA GLU A 319 51.87 -6.77 -12.47
C GLU A 319 52.99 -6.40 -11.48
N ALA A 320 52.80 -6.78 -10.21
CA ALA A 320 53.86 -6.73 -9.20
C ALA A 320 54.67 -8.03 -9.27
N ARG A 321 55.89 -7.94 -9.82
CA ARG A 321 56.93 -8.97 -9.68
C ARG A 321 57.53 -8.90 -8.28
N THR A 322 57.25 -9.89 -7.43
CA THR A 322 58.06 -10.18 -6.24
C THR A 322 59.15 -11.17 -6.63
N ALA A 323 60.39 -10.72 -6.58
CA ALA A 323 61.58 -11.56 -6.75
C ALA A 323 61.86 -12.34 -5.47
N ILE A 324 62.08 -13.64 -5.63
CA ILE A 324 62.67 -14.54 -4.63
C ILE A 324 64.20 -14.41 -4.75
N LEU A 325 64.90 -14.15 -3.65
CA LEU A 325 66.33 -14.41 -3.49
C LEU A 325 66.57 -14.85 -2.03
N PHE A 326 67.09 -16.08 -1.92
CA PHE A 326 67.77 -16.81 -0.83
C PHE A 326 67.56 -16.40 0.63
#